data_AF-A0A8J6LUG9-F1
#
_entry.id   AF-A0A8J6LUG9-F1
#
_cell.length_a   1.000
_cell.length_b   1.000
_cell.length_c   1.000
_cell.angle_alpha   90.00
_cell.angle_beta   90.00
_cell.angle_gamma   90.00
#
_symmetry.space_group_name_H-M   'P 1'
#
loop_
_entity.id
_entity.type
_entity.pdbx_description
1 polymer ?
#
loop_
_entity_poly.entity_id
_entity_poly.type
_entity_poly.pdbx_seq_one_letter_code
_entity_poly.pdbx_strand_id
1 'polypeptide(L)' 'MARYTGADCRRCRREKVKLFLKGSKCDGPKCPVEIRPY' A
#
# COMPACT_ATOMS: atom_id res chain seq x y z
N MET A 1 13.56 -9.71 -12.89
CA MET A 1 12.67 -8.71 -12.24
C MET A 1 12.63 -9.00 -10.75
N ALA A 2 13.33 -8.20 -9.94
CA ALA A 2 13.38 -8.39 -8.50
C ALA A 2 11.96 -8.26 -7.92
N ARG A 3 11.38 -9.38 -7.48
CA ARG A 3 10.09 -9.37 -6.79
C ARG A 3 10.30 -8.64 -5.48
N TYR A 4 9.76 -7.42 -5.38
CA TYR A 4 9.65 -6.72 -4.11
C TYR A 4 8.74 -7.57 -3.21
N THR A 5 9.34 -8.40 -2.34
CA THR A 5 8.63 -9.15 -1.29
C THR A 5 8.47 -8.33 -0.01
N GLY A 6 8.94 -7.08 -0.03
CA GLY A 6 8.81 -6.14 1.07
C GLY A 6 7.36 -5.71 1.34
N ALA A 7 7.19 -4.91 2.40
CA ALA A 7 5.88 -4.39 2.75
C ALA A 7 5.42 -3.30 1.76
N ASP A 8 4.66 -3.66 0.72
CA ASP A 8 4.14 -2.71 -0.30
C ASP A 8 3.37 -1.54 0.31
N CYS A 9 2.67 -1.78 1.43
CA CYS A 9 1.94 -0.73 2.15
C CYS A 9 2.87 0.32 2.77
N ARG A 10 4.15 0.01 3.02
CA ARG A 10 5.14 0.99 3.46
C ARG A 10 5.46 1.97 2.33
N ARG A 11 5.51 1.50 1.09
CA ARG A 11 5.73 2.35 -0.10
C ARG A 11 4.53 3.25 -0.36
N CYS A 12 3.31 2.72 -0.30
CA CYS A 12 2.10 3.54 -0.41
C CYS A 12 2.02 4.63 0.67
N ARG A 13 2.43 4.32 1.91
CA ARG A 13 2.46 5.33 2.98
C ARG A 13 3.60 6.35 2.84
N ARG A 14 4.74 5.97 2.25
CA ARG A 14 5.86 6.88 2.00
C ARG A 14 5.56 7.88 0.88
N GLU A 15 4.93 7.41 -0.19
CA GLU A 15 4.53 8.24 -1.32
C GLU A 15 3.26 9.06 -1.04
N LYS A 16 2.55 8.78 0.07
CA LYS A 16 1.23 9.36 0.40
C LYS A 16 0.17 9.15 -0.69
N VAL A 17 0.35 8.16 -1.55
CA VAL A 17 -0.60 7.79 -2.62
C VAL A 17 -0.87 6.28 -2.60
N LYS A 18 -2.10 5.87 -2.94
CA LYS A 18 -2.43 4.47 -3.18
C LYS A 18 -1.76 4.01 -4.49
N LEU A 19 -0.70 3.21 -4.36
CA LEU A 19 -0.01 2.60 -5.50
C LEU A 19 -0.67 1.30 -6.00
N PHE A 20 -1.77 0.87 -5.37
CA PHE A 20 -2.53 -0.35 -5.71
C PHE A 20 -1.70 -1.64 -5.90
N LEU A 21 -0.54 -1.73 -5.24
CA LEU A 21 0.42 -2.83 -5.36
C LEU A 21 -0.14 -4.19 -4.87
N LYS A 22 -1.22 -4.19 -4.08
CA LYS A 22 -1.89 -5.40 -3.57
C LYS A 22 -3.31 -5.58 -4.12
N GLY A 23 -3.68 -4.88 -5.20
CA GLY A 23 -4.98 -4.99 -5.87
C GLY A 23 -6.15 -4.91 -4.87
N SER A 24 -6.89 -6.01 -4.73
CA SER A 24 -8.07 -6.14 -3.87
C SER A 24 -7.87 -5.74 -2.40
N LYS A 25 -6.65 -5.83 -1.86
CA LYS A 25 -6.36 -5.37 -0.49
C LYS A 25 -6.25 -3.84 -0.38
N CYS A 26 -5.91 -3.16 -1.48
CA CYS A 26 -5.80 -1.70 -1.56
C CYS A 26 -7.16 -1.02 -1.78
N ASP A 27 -8.10 -1.73 -2.40
CA ASP A 27 -9.48 -1.27 -2.63
C ASP A 27 -10.39 -1.45 -1.40
N GLY A 28 -10.00 -2.33 -0.48
CA GLY A 28 -10.73 -2.57 0.75
C GLY A 28 -10.46 -1.52 1.84
N PRO A 29 -11.39 -1.37 2.80
CA PRO A 29 -11.26 -0.44 3.94
C PRO A 29 -10.13 -0.83 4.91
N LYS A 30 -9.50 -1.98 4.69
CA LYS A 30 -8.33 -2.47 5.45
C LYS A 30 -7.01 -1.88 4.93
N CYS A 31 -7.03 -0.96 3.96
CA CYS A 31 -5.83 -0.35 3.42
C CYS A 31 -5.14 0.52 4.49
N PRO A 32 -3.87 0.24 4.85
CA PRO A 32 -3.17 1.00 5.89
C PRO A 32 -2.98 2.49 5.57
N VAL A 33 -3.12 2.87 4.29
CA VAL A 33 -3.05 4.25 3.82
C VAL A 33 -4.27 5.06 4.24
N GLU A 34 -5.46 4.44 4.28
CA GLU A 34 -6.70 5.13 4.69
C GLU A 34 -6.86 5.18 6.21
N ILE A 35 -6.44 4.12 6.91
CA ILE A 35 -6.60 4.02 8.37
C ILE A 35 -5.57 4.90 9.10
N ARG A 36 -4.36 4.99 8.55
CA ARG A 36 -3.23 5.73 9.14
C ARG A 36 -2.50 6.49 8.03
N PRO A 37 -3.12 7.54 7.46
CA PRO A 37 -2.37 8.55 6.74
C PRO A 37 -1.45 9.20 7.78
N TYR A 38 -0.15 9.19 7.55
CA TYR A 38 0.77 9.95 8.40
C TYR A 38 0.58 11.44 8.19
#